data_AF-A0A6C0ITD5-F1
#
_entry.id   AF-A0A6C0ITD5-F1
#
_cell.length_a   1.000
_cell.length_b   1.000
_cell.length_c   1.000
_cell.angle_alpha   90.00
_cell.angle_beta   90.00
_cell.angle_gamma   90.00
#
_symmetry.space_group_name_H-M   'P 1'
#
loop_
_entity.id
_entity.type
_entity.pdbx_description
1 polymer ?
#
loop_
_entity_poly.entity_id
_entity_poly.type
_entity_poly.pdbx_seq_one_letter_code
_entity_poly.pdbx_strand_id
1 'polypeptide(L)'
;MVNANDLIKEQLKRDEIKKKTFDKVYNTIEKKIILASAASLYYAWYEVPEFILGLPTYKLKECIEYIKNKLEDNAFKCEWHAPNILLIKWFPS
;
A
#
# COMPACT_ATOMS: atom_id res chain seq x y z
N MET A 1 -34.50 -11.73 -9.97
CA MET A 1 -33.71 -12.52 -10.95
C MET A 1 -32.30 -11.98 -10.91
N VAL A 2 -31.29 -12.82 -10.66
CA VAL A 2 -29.88 -12.38 -10.61
C VAL A 2 -29.39 -12.17 -12.05
N ASN A 3 -28.77 -11.03 -12.35
CA ASN A 3 -28.25 -10.68 -13.67
C ASN A 3 -26.71 -10.71 -13.68
N ALA A 4 -26.11 -11.44 -14.62
CA ALA A 4 -24.65 -11.57 -14.73
C ALA A 4 -23.92 -10.23 -14.93
N ASN A 5 -24.49 -9.30 -15.70
CA ASN A 5 -23.88 -7.99 -15.94
C ASN A 5 -23.84 -7.15 -14.66
N ASP A 6 -24.87 -7.26 -13.81
CA ASP A 6 -24.90 -6.55 -12.53
C ASP A 6 -23.86 -7.13 -11.56
N LEU A 7 -23.68 -8.45 -11.54
CA LEU A 7 -22.62 -9.10 -10.76
C LEU A 7 -21.21 -8.64 -11.18
N ILE A 8 -20.96 -8.52 -12.48
CA ILE A 8 -19.69 -8.03 -13.03
C ILE A 8 -19.45 -6.57 -12.62
N LYS A 9 -20.46 -5.70 -12.75
CA LYS A 9 -20.35 -4.29 -12.33
C LYS A 9 -20.02 -4.16 -10.86
N GLU A 10 -20.65 -4.96 -10.00
CA GLU A 10 -20.37 -4.94 -8.56
C GLU A 10 -18.95 -5.46 -8.25
N GLN A 11 -18.43 -6.43 -9.01
CA GLN A 11 -17.04 -6.87 -8.88
C GLN A 11 -16.05 -5.74 -9.25
N LEU A 12 -16.27 -5.07 -10.38
CA LEU A 12 -15.42 -3.95 -10.82
C LEU A 12 -15.40 -2.82 -9.79
N LYS A 13 -16.55 -2.45 -9.22
CA LYS A 13 -16.63 -1.45 -8.15
C LYS A 13 -15.82 -1.85 -6.93
N ARG A 14 -15.87 -3.12 -6.50
CA ARG A 14 -15.06 -3.62 -5.38
C ARG A 14 -13.57 -3.51 -5.67
N ASP A 15 -13.15 -3.86 -6.87
CA ASP A 15 -11.75 -3.81 -7.29
C ASP A 15 -11.24 -2.36 -7.36
N GLU A 16 -12.05 -1.41 -7.82
CA GLU A 16 -11.73 0.01 -7.80
C GLU A 16 -11.56 0.55 -6.37
N ILE A 17 -12.47 0.19 -5.45
CA ILE A 17 -12.39 0.64 -4.06
C ILE A 17 -11.15 0.05 -3.37
N LYS A 18 -10.84 -1.22 -3.64
CA LYS A 18 -9.62 -1.88 -3.15
C LYS A 18 -8.37 -1.14 -3.63
N LYS A 19 -8.29 -0.84 -4.93
CA LYS A 19 -7.18 -0.08 -5.51
C LYS A 19 -7.03 1.30 -4.85
N LYS A 20 -8.13 2.05 -4.71
CA LYS A 20 -8.15 3.36 -4.01
C LYS A 20 -7.65 3.24 -2.57
N THR A 21 -8.01 2.17 -1.88
CA THR A 21 -7.57 1.91 -0.51
C THR A 21 -6.06 1.68 -0.45
N PHE A 22 -5.52 0.86 -1.35
CA PHE A 22 -4.08 0.58 -1.42
C PHE A 22 -3.28 1.81 -1.82
N ASP A 23 -3.77 2.59 -2.79
CA ASP A 23 -3.17 3.86 -3.19
C ASP A 23 -3.12 4.86 -2.02
N LYS A 24 -4.15 4.90 -1.17
CA LYS A 24 -4.15 5.78 0.01
C LYS A 24 -3.04 5.43 1.01
N VAL A 25 -2.79 4.13 1.24
CA VAL A 25 -1.69 3.66 2.09
C VAL A 25 -0.33 3.96 1.45
N TYR A 26 -0.22 3.76 0.13
CA TYR A 26 1.01 4.09 -0.59
C TYR A 26 1.34 5.59 -0.50
N ASN A 27 0.35 6.46 -0.68
CA ASN A 27 0.55 7.92 -0.59
C ASN A 27 1.02 8.37 0.80
N THR A 28 0.64 7.67 1.89
CA THR A 28 1.15 7.98 3.23
C THR A 28 2.58 7.49 3.44
N ILE A 29 2.97 6.39 2.79
CA ILE A 29 4.36 5.92 2.76
C ILE A 29 5.25 6.91 2.03
N GLU A 30 4.84 7.41 0.86
CA GLU A 30 5.61 8.42 0.11
C GLU A 30 5.89 9.67 0.95
N LYS A 31 4.88 10.16 1.67
CA LYS A 31 5.06 11.27 2.61
C LYS A 31 6.08 10.95 3.71
N LYS A 32 6.07 9.74 4.27
CA LYS A 32 7.09 9.30 5.24
C LYS A 32 8.49 9.24 4.63
N ILE A 33 8.62 8.74 3.40
CA ILE A 33 9.91 8.69 2.68
C ILE A 33 10.46 10.11 2.50
N ILE A 34 9.63 11.05 2.02
CA ILE A 34 10.02 12.46 1.86
C ILE A 34 10.48 13.07 3.20
N LEU A 35 9.71 12.85 4.27
CA LEU A 35 10.06 13.34 5.61
C LEU A 35 11.38 12.73 6.13
N ALA A 36 11.60 11.43 5.92
CA ALA A 36 12.83 10.77 6.32
C ALA A 36 14.05 11.29 5.53
N SER A 37 13.89 11.48 4.22
CA SER A 37 14.92 12.07 3.35
C SER A 37 15.27 13.49 3.77
N ALA A 38 14.27 14.32 4.12
CA ALA A 38 14.48 15.66 4.65
C ALA A 38 15.26 15.67 5.99
N ALA A 39 15.20 14.58 6.74
CA ALA A 39 15.99 14.34 7.95
C ALA A 39 17.34 13.63 7.67
N SER A 40 17.78 13.60 6.41
CA SER A 40 19.03 12.94 5.97
C SER A 40 19.10 11.43 6.28
N LEU A 41 17.94 10.76 6.34
CA LEU A 41 17.86 9.31 6.44
C LEU A 41 17.68 8.67 5.06
N TYR A 42 18.19 7.45 4.90
CA TYR A 42 18.04 6.62 3.70
C TYR A 42 17.07 5.46 3.88
N TYR A 43 16.26 5.52 4.93
CA TYR A 43 15.27 4.50 5.25
C TYR A 43 14.05 5.10 5.95
N ALA A 44 12.92 4.40 5.86
CA ALA A 44 11.69 4.74 6.58
C ALA A 44 11.01 3.47 7.09
N TRP A 45 10.56 3.51 8.34
CA TRP A 45 9.68 2.50 8.92
C TRP A 45 8.23 2.90 8.75
N TYR A 46 7.40 1.97 8.27
CA TYR A 46 5.98 2.19 8.11
C TYR A 46 5.19 1.00 8.62
N GLU A 47 4.21 1.26 9.48
CA GLU A 47 3.24 0.27 9.92
C GLU A 47 2.01 0.37 9.02
N VAL A 48 1.71 -0.69 8.29
CA VAL A 48 0.54 -0.77 7.42
C VAL A 48 -0.70 -0.93 8.31
N PRO A 49 -1.68 -0.02 8.21
CA PRO A 49 -2.90 -0.14 9.00
C PRO A 49 -3.62 -1.46 8.70
N GLU A 50 -4.31 -2.04 9.67
CA GLU A 50 -5.21 -3.18 9.42
C GLU A 50 -6.57 -2.73 8.88
N PHE A 51 -6.97 -1.50 9.21
CA PHE A 51 -8.17 -0.85 8.71
C PHE A 51 -7.96 0.67 8.60
N ILE A 52 -8.78 1.32 7.79
CA ILE A 52 -8.79 2.77 7.64
C ILE A 52 -10.23 3.24 7.80
N LEU A 53 -10.47 4.17 8.73
CA LEU A 53 -11.81 4.72 8.97
C LEU A 53 -12.39 5.31 7.67
N GLY A 54 -13.63 4.92 7.37
CA GLY A 54 -14.33 5.36 6.16
C GLY A 54 -13.94 4.62 4.87
N LEU A 55 -13.10 3.59 4.96
CA LEU A 55 -12.80 2.66 3.86
C LEU A 55 -13.17 1.23 4.25
N PRO A 56 -13.48 0.35 3.28
CA PRO A 56 -13.75 -1.05 3.59
C PRO A 56 -12.50 -1.73 4.15
N THR A 57 -12.72 -2.78 4.94
CA THR A 57 -11.66 -3.70 5.37
C THR A 57 -10.97 -4.31 4.15
N TYR A 58 -9.65 -4.44 4.22
CA TYR A 58 -8.86 -5.05 3.15
C TYR A 58 -7.96 -6.14 3.70
N LYS A 59 -7.48 -6.99 2.79
CA LYS A 59 -6.50 -8.02 3.13
C LYS A 59 -5.12 -7.36 3.22
N LEU A 60 -4.61 -7.29 4.44
CA LEU A 60 -3.30 -6.70 4.75
C LEU A 60 -2.18 -7.20 3.84
N LYS A 61 -2.10 -8.53 3.63
CA LYS A 61 -1.09 -9.16 2.78
C LYS A 61 -1.14 -8.66 1.33
N GLU A 62 -2.33 -8.56 0.75
CA GLU A 62 -2.51 -8.08 -0.62
C GLU A 62 -2.14 -6.58 -0.75
N CYS A 63 -2.39 -5.79 0.30
CA CYS A 63 -1.97 -4.39 0.36
C CYS A 63 -0.45 -4.27 0.44
N ILE A 64 0.20 -5.07 1.27
CA ILE A 64 1.66 -5.13 1.43
C ILE A 64 2.34 -5.54 0.13
N GLU A 65 1.85 -6.58 -0.55
CA GLU A 65 2.37 -7.02 -1.86
C GLU A 65 2.23 -5.92 -2.91
N TYR A 66 1.08 -5.23 -2.97
CA TYR A 66 0.87 -4.09 -3.85
C TYR A 66 1.87 -2.96 -3.60
N ILE A 67 2.04 -2.56 -2.34
CA ILE A 67 2.95 -1.49 -1.93
C ILE A 67 4.40 -1.87 -2.25
N LYS A 68 4.81 -3.11 -1.93
CA LYS A 68 6.15 -3.61 -2.17
C LYS A 68 6.52 -3.53 -3.65
N ASN A 69 5.65 -4.05 -4.54
CA ASN A 69 5.88 -3.99 -5.98
C ASN A 69 6.02 -2.54 -6.46
N LYS A 70 5.13 -1.64 -6.01
CA LYS A 70 5.15 -0.22 -6.42
C LYS A 70 6.40 0.53 -5.91
N LEU A 71 6.94 0.15 -4.75
CA LEU A 71 8.20 0.68 -4.24
C LEU A 71 9.40 0.15 -5.05
N GLU A 72 9.41 -1.14 -5.36
CA GLU A 72 10.47 -1.79 -6.14
C GLU A 72 10.53 -1.26 -7.58
N ASP A 73 9.38 -0.98 -8.20
CA ASP A 73 9.29 -0.29 -9.51
C ASP A 73 9.95 1.11 -9.49
N ASN A 74 10.03 1.75 -8.33
CA ASN A 74 10.67 3.04 -8.10
C ASN A 74 12.08 2.91 -7.49
N ALA A 75 12.71 1.75 -7.61
CA ALA A 75 14.06 1.45 -7.13
C ALA A 75 14.25 1.55 -5.59
N PHE A 76 13.17 1.50 -4.81
CA PHE A 76 13.26 1.31 -3.37
C PHE A 76 13.40 -0.17 -3.03
N LYS A 77 14.21 -0.50 -2.02
CA LYS A 77 14.20 -1.83 -1.41
C LYS A 77 13.16 -1.85 -0.29
N CYS A 78 12.29 -2.85 -0.27
CA CYS A 78 11.23 -2.97 0.73
C CYS A 78 11.28 -4.34 1.43
N GLU A 79 11.52 -4.33 2.73
CA GLU A 79 11.54 -5.50 3.60
C GLU A 79 10.25 -5.56 4.41
N TRP A 80 9.57 -6.71 4.39
CA TRP A 80 8.36 -6.94 5.18
C TRP A 80 8.70 -7.70 6.46
N HIS A 81 8.37 -7.09 7.59
CA HIS A 81 8.42 -7.68 8.92
C HIS A 81 6.98 -7.94 9.39
N ALA A 82 6.65 -9.22 9.58
CA ALA A 82 5.31 -9.61 10.01
C ALA A 82 4.96 -9.00 11.38
N PRO A 83 3.68 -8.63 11.62
CA PRO A 83 2.55 -8.83 10.71
C PRO A 83 2.39 -7.73 9.64
N ASN A 84 2.70 -6.46 9.94
CA ASN A 84 2.31 -5.31 9.14
C ASN A 84 3.40 -4.23 8.99
N ILE A 85 4.65 -4.53 9.33
CA ILE A 85 5.73 -3.53 9.32
C ILE A 85 6.51 -3.61 8.00
N LEU A 86 6.73 -2.46 7.38
CA LEU A 86 7.59 -2.30 6.21
C LEU A 86 8.81 -1.45 6.56
N LEU A 87 9.98 -1.93 6.14
CA LEU A 87 11.21 -1.17 6.12
C LEU A 87 11.55 -0.83 4.66
N ILE A 88 11.43 0.46 4.33
CA ILE A 88 11.77 0.99 3.02
C ILE A 88 13.19 1.56 3.08
N LYS A 89 14.05 1.22 2.12
CA LYS A 89 15.46 1.64 2.04
C LYS A 89 15.82 2.14 0.64
N TRP A 90 16.64 3.19 0.56
CA TRP A 90 17.21 3.74 -0.68
C TRP A 90 18.68 4.14 -0.48
N PHE A 91 19.47 3.25 0.12
CA PHE A 91 20.90 3.49 0.32
C PHE A 91 21.61 3.76 -1.01
N PRO A 92 22.56 4.73 -1.05
CA PRO A 92 23.38 4.94 -2.23
C PRO A 92 24.17 3.67 -2.53
N SER A 93 24.21 3.31 -3.82
CA SER A 93 25.06 2.22 -4.33
C SER A 93 26.53 2.59 -4.29
#